data_AF-A0A3P7JIF2-F1
#
_entry.id   AF-A0A3P7JIF2-F1
#
_cell.length_a   1.000
_cell.length_b   1.000
_cell.length_c   1.000
_cell.angle_alpha   90.00
_cell.angle_beta   90.00
_cell.angle_gamma   90.00
#
_symmetry.space_group_name_H-M   'P 1'
#
loop_
_entity.id
_entity.type
_entity.pdbx_description
1 polymer ?
#
loop_
_entity_poly.entity_id
_entity_poly.type
_entity_poly.pdbx_seq_one_letter_code
_entity_poly.pdbx_strand_id
1 'polypeptide(L)'
;MVETKSDTSDLQRFDEMWLHLTPRGATVPYNVCFDSEGNVWVATKGGLFKFDGTRRTTIWERKNLFPKKMAPFPQVLFHKDMIVYTCAEDKERTTELRFFTMAGEMKHESFIDGLLISLTIAENGDMYVSKQPEGPKSVIYKQRMVIIDTKAGKIKSSFSKAGKEGSDIFFPRTIRRYGEDVVIMDKSGRFMRFTAKGEFKGLLAEIDAYLANGFCIKDNAALMALSGVVLDQDNRTICDDWLEWINLDGSSWKKQREEKKSATPNAK
;
A
#
# COMPACT_ATOMS: atom_id res chain seq x y z
N MET A 1 17.81 3.72 -23.02
CA MET A 1 17.22 2.37 -23.10
C MET A 1 15.74 2.56 -23.33
N VAL A 2 15.21 2.01 -24.42
CA VAL A 2 13.77 2.04 -24.69
C VAL A 2 13.17 0.97 -23.77
N GLU A 3 12.32 1.36 -22.82
CA GLU A 3 11.59 0.40 -22.00
C GLU A 3 10.77 -0.50 -22.94
N THR A 4 10.99 -1.81 -22.85
CA THR A 4 10.21 -2.79 -23.60
C THR A 4 8.73 -2.60 -23.25
N LYS A 5 7.84 -2.65 -24.25
CA LYS A 5 6.40 -2.54 -24.01
C LYS A 5 5.98 -3.58 -22.97
N SER A 6 5.21 -3.14 -21.96
CA SER A 6 4.67 -4.01 -20.92
C SER A 6 3.79 -5.08 -21.55
N ASP A 7 4.09 -6.36 -21.33
CA ASP A 7 3.28 -7.52 -21.73
C ASP A 7 2.18 -7.83 -20.69
N THR A 8 1.92 -6.86 -19.81
CA THR A 8 1.09 -6.98 -18.61
C THR A 8 -0.33 -6.48 -18.82
N SER A 9 -0.58 -5.71 -19.89
CA SER A 9 -1.92 -5.17 -20.22
C SER A 9 -2.85 -6.22 -20.86
N ASP A 10 -2.31 -7.33 -21.31
CA ASP A 10 -3.02 -8.26 -22.19
C ASP A 10 -3.88 -9.27 -21.42
N LEU A 11 -3.78 -9.30 -20.08
CA LEU A 11 -4.60 -10.17 -19.25
C LEU A 11 -5.54 -9.32 -18.40
N GLN A 12 -6.83 -9.45 -18.71
CA GLN A 12 -7.90 -8.89 -17.90
C GLN A 12 -7.78 -9.44 -16.46
N ARG A 13 -7.59 -8.55 -15.46
CA ARG A 13 -7.47 -8.93 -14.05
C ARG A 13 -8.77 -8.90 -13.26
N PHE A 14 -9.89 -8.66 -13.92
CA PHE A 14 -11.19 -8.46 -13.28
C PHE A 14 -11.62 -9.68 -12.45
N ASP A 15 -11.33 -10.89 -12.92
CA ASP A 15 -11.68 -12.13 -12.24
C ASP A 15 -10.81 -12.37 -10.98
N GLU A 16 -9.60 -11.82 -10.96
CA GLU A 16 -8.67 -11.89 -9.84
C GLU A 16 -8.92 -10.81 -8.78
N MET A 17 -9.59 -9.71 -9.13
CA MET A 17 -9.90 -8.64 -8.19
C MET A 17 -10.67 -9.20 -7.01
N TRP A 18 -10.08 -9.14 -5.82
CA TRP A 18 -10.79 -9.50 -4.60
C TRP A 18 -11.91 -8.49 -4.33
N LEU A 19 -11.65 -7.20 -4.57
CA LEU A 19 -12.64 -6.13 -4.46
C LEU A 19 -12.35 -4.99 -5.43
N HIS A 20 -13.28 -4.73 -6.34
CA HIS A 20 -13.22 -3.62 -7.30
C HIS A 20 -13.61 -2.28 -6.63
N LEU A 21 -12.71 -1.31 -6.54
CA LEU A 21 -12.91 -0.09 -5.74
C LEU A 21 -13.48 1.08 -6.56
N THR A 22 -13.14 1.19 -7.84
CA THR A 22 -13.56 2.33 -8.69
C THR A 22 -15.08 2.56 -8.71
N PRO A 23 -15.94 1.54 -8.92
CA PRO A 23 -17.39 1.75 -8.95
C PRO A 23 -17.98 2.18 -7.61
N ARG A 24 -17.21 2.01 -6.52
CA ARG A 24 -17.60 2.38 -5.15
C ARG A 24 -17.14 3.80 -4.80
N GLY A 25 -16.39 4.47 -5.69
CA GLY A 25 -15.81 5.79 -5.45
C GLY A 25 -14.53 5.78 -4.61
N ALA A 26 -14.03 4.60 -4.23
CA ALA A 26 -12.82 4.40 -3.43
C ALA A 26 -11.55 4.49 -4.30
N THR A 27 -11.40 5.62 -4.98
CA THR A 27 -10.40 5.81 -6.06
C THR A 27 -9.01 6.15 -5.54
N VAL A 28 -7.99 5.63 -6.22
CA VAL A 28 -6.56 5.76 -5.91
C VAL A 28 -6.25 5.32 -4.47
N PRO A 29 -6.35 4.02 -4.16
CA PRO A 29 -6.07 3.49 -2.83
C PRO A 29 -4.57 3.54 -2.54
N TYR A 30 -4.21 4.00 -1.34
CA TYR A 30 -2.82 4.12 -0.87
C TYR A 30 -2.50 3.22 0.30
N ASN A 31 -3.47 2.97 1.17
CA ASN A 31 -3.24 2.18 2.36
C ASN A 31 -4.46 1.33 2.71
N VAL A 32 -4.19 0.17 3.31
CA VAL A 32 -5.18 -0.81 3.69
C VAL A 32 -4.78 -1.44 5.02
N CYS A 33 -5.77 -1.71 5.88
CA CYS A 33 -5.58 -2.50 7.10
C CYS A 33 -6.84 -3.32 7.42
N PHE A 34 -6.68 -4.29 8.31
CA PHE A 34 -7.80 -5.02 8.93
C PHE A 34 -8.10 -4.42 10.31
N ASP A 35 -9.37 -4.41 10.69
CA ASP A 35 -9.76 -4.28 12.10
C ASP A 35 -9.85 -5.66 12.79
N SER A 36 -10.10 -5.65 14.09
CA SER A 36 -10.19 -6.88 14.91
C SER A 36 -11.38 -7.78 14.55
N GLU A 37 -12.39 -7.25 13.86
CA GLU A 37 -13.55 -8.00 13.36
C GLU A 37 -13.30 -8.59 11.95
N GLY A 38 -12.13 -8.30 11.36
CA GLY A 38 -11.77 -8.76 10.02
C GLY A 38 -12.36 -7.92 8.89
N ASN A 39 -12.94 -6.75 9.18
CA ASN A 39 -13.32 -5.80 8.14
C ASN A 39 -12.07 -5.13 7.56
N VAL A 40 -12.18 -4.71 6.31
CA VAL A 40 -11.09 -4.07 5.57
C VAL A 40 -11.32 -2.57 5.50
N TRP A 41 -10.36 -1.82 5.99
CA TRP A 41 -10.34 -0.36 5.88
C TRP A 41 -9.36 0.07 4.80
N VAL A 42 -9.79 0.98 3.93
CA VAL A 42 -9.00 1.45 2.79
C VAL A 42 -8.95 2.98 2.78
N ALA A 43 -7.75 3.53 2.88
CA ALA A 43 -7.47 4.95 2.68
C ALA A 43 -7.16 5.21 1.21
N THR A 44 -7.94 6.11 0.61
CA THR A 44 -7.94 6.41 -0.83
C THR A 44 -7.96 7.92 -1.05
N LYS A 45 -7.72 8.39 -2.28
CA LYS A 45 -8.01 9.80 -2.61
C LYS A 45 -9.51 10.08 -2.60
N GLY A 46 -10.33 9.07 -2.89
CA GLY A 46 -11.78 9.12 -2.74
C GLY A 46 -12.28 9.19 -1.29
N GLY A 47 -11.39 9.11 -0.29
CA GLY A 47 -11.73 9.13 1.13
C GLY A 47 -11.40 7.83 1.86
N LEU A 48 -12.10 7.58 2.97
CA LEU A 48 -11.94 6.39 3.82
C LEU A 48 -13.13 5.46 3.66
N PHE A 49 -12.88 4.19 3.40
CA PHE A 49 -13.93 3.18 3.18
C PHE A 49 -13.71 1.97 4.08
N LYS A 50 -14.81 1.40 4.55
CA LYS A 50 -14.85 0.14 5.31
C LYS A 50 -15.66 -0.89 4.54
N PHE A 51 -15.08 -2.08 4.37
CA PHE A 51 -15.69 -3.21 3.69
C PHE A 51 -15.79 -4.43 4.60
N ASP A 52 -16.87 -5.17 4.49
CA ASP A 52 -16.97 -6.50 5.08
C ASP A 52 -15.90 -7.42 4.45
N GLY A 53 -15.02 -8.00 5.27
CA GLY A 53 -13.90 -8.82 4.81
C GLY A 53 -14.28 -10.18 4.21
N THR A 54 -15.55 -10.58 4.28
CA THR A 54 -16.06 -11.84 3.73
C THR A 54 -16.97 -11.57 2.54
N ARG A 55 -18.00 -10.75 2.74
CA ARG A 55 -19.02 -10.39 1.75
C ARG A 55 -18.55 -9.33 0.76
N ARG A 56 -17.47 -8.60 1.06
CA ARG A 56 -16.87 -7.58 0.19
C ARG A 56 -17.85 -6.44 -0.15
N THR A 57 -18.77 -6.19 0.77
CA THR A 57 -19.78 -5.12 0.67
C THR A 57 -19.29 -3.90 1.41
N THR A 58 -19.63 -2.71 0.90
CA THR A 58 -19.36 -1.46 1.62
C THR A 58 -20.27 -1.41 2.85
N ILE A 59 -19.67 -1.30 4.02
CA ILE A 59 -20.39 -1.21 5.30
C ILE A 59 -20.27 0.18 5.92
N TRP A 60 -19.22 0.94 5.58
CA TRP A 60 -19.13 2.34 5.99
C TRP A 60 -18.29 3.20 5.02
N GLU A 61 -18.76 4.43 4.91
CA GLU A 61 -18.41 5.55 4.05
C GLU A 61 -17.85 6.86 4.63
N ARG A 62 -16.66 7.32 4.24
CA ARG A 62 -16.39 8.76 4.25
C ARG A 62 -15.78 9.22 2.94
N LYS A 63 -16.63 9.72 2.06
CA LYS A 63 -16.25 10.22 0.74
C LYS A 63 -15.54 11.57 0.81
N ASN A 64 -14.49 11.70 0.01
CA ASN A 64 -13.91 12.95 -0.41
C ASN A 64 -14.47 13.33 -1.78
N LEU A 65 -15.17 14.46 -1.86
CA LEU A 65 -15.78 14.94 -3.11
C LEU A 65 -14.74 15.54 -4.09
N PHE A 66 -13.51 15.79 -3.63
CA PHE A 66 -12.46 16.42 -4.42
C PHE A 66 -11.16 15.59 -4.42
N PRO A 67 -11.17 14.34 -4.93
CA PRO A 67 -10.00 13.45 -4.91
C PRO A 67 -8.78 14.04 -5.64
N LYS A 68 -9.01 14.89 -6.66
CA LYS A 68 -7.95 15.59 -7.40
C LYS A 68 -7.19 16.63 -6.58
N LYS A 69 -7.80 17.18 -5.52
CA LYS A 69 -7.15 18.14 -4.61
C LYS A 69 -6.44 17.46 -3.45
N MET A 70 -6.69 16.18 -3.23
CA MET A 70 -6.11 15.45 -2.12
C MET A 70 -4.64 15.13 -2.37
N ALA A 71 -3.82 15.39 -1.36
CA ALA A 71 -2.43 14.98 -1.32
C ALA A 71 -2.31 13.45 -1.47
N PRO A 72 -1.20 12.95 -2.03
CA PRO A 72 -0.93 11.51 -2.04
C PRO A 72 -0.70 10.97 -0.61
N PHE A 73 -0.73 9.64 -0.49
CA PHE A 73 -0.40 8.89 0.73
C PHE A 73 -1.32 9.07 1.96
N PRO A 74 -2.65 9.13 1.82
CA PRO A 74 -3.51 8.94 2.98
C PRO A 74 -3.21 7.58 3.64
N GLN A 75 -3.17 7.55 4.97
CA GLN A 75 -2.86 6.35 5.74
C GLN A 75 -4.09 5.89 6.50
N VAL A 76 -4.21 4.57 6.69
CA VAL A 76 -5.17 4.01 7.63
C VAL A 76 -4.50 2.91 8.44
N LEU A 77 -4.65 2.97 9.76
CA LEU A 77 -4.09 2.00 10.69
C LEU A 77 -5.13 1.61 11.72
N PHE A 78 -5.12 0.35 12.11
CA PHE A 78 -5.89 -0.15 13.25
C PHE A 78 -4.98 -0.24 14.48
N HIS A 79 -5.41 0.33 15.60
CA HIS A 79 -4.71 0.24 16.89
C HIS A 79 -5.71 0.29 18.04
N LYS A 80 -5.74 -0.74 18.89
CA LYS A 80 -6.57 -0.82 20.11
C LYS A 80 -8.04 -0.41 19.86
N ASP A 81 -8.70 -1.10 18.93
CA ASP A 81 -10.11 -0.88 18.56
C ASP A 81 -10.43 0.49 17.97
N MET A 82 -9.41 1.24 17.58
CA MET A 82 -9.53 2.53 16.90
C MET A 82 -8.89 2.47 15.52
N ILE A 83 -9.50 3.21 14.61
CA ILE A 83 -8.98 3.47 13.28
C ILE A 83 -8.34 4.84 13.28
N VAL A 84 -7.05 4.88 13.00
CA VAL A 84 -6.29 6.11 12.80
C VAL A 84 -6.17 6.37 11.32
N TYR A 85 -6.71 7.49 10.87
CA TYR A 85 -6.75 7.88 9.47
C TYR A 85 -6.07 9.23 9.29
N THR A 86 -5.22 9.33 8.26
CA THR A 86 -4.61 10.61 7.89
C THR A 86 -4.94 10.99 6.46
N CYS A 87 -5.25 12.26 6.26
CA CYS A 87 -5.47 12.85 4.94
C CYS A 87 -5.04 14.31 4.91
N ALA A 88 -4.81 14.84 3.71
CA ALA A 88 -4.46 16.23 3.52
C ALA A 88 -4.99 16.73 2.18
N GLU A 89 -5.42 17.99 2.14
CA GLU A 89 -5.51 18.71 0.88
C GLU A 89 -4.11 19.17 0.47
N ASP A 90 -3.74 18.97 -0.80
CA ASP A 90 -2.37 19.12 -1.29
C ASP A 90 -1.82 20.55 -1.10
N LYS A 91 -2.67 21.54 -1.33
CA LYS A 91 -2.31 22.96 -1.23
C LYS A 91 -2.24 23.50 0.20
N GLU A 92 -3.00 22.89 1.11
CA GLU A 92 -3.06 23.32 2.52
C GLU A 92 -1.81 22.91 3.30
N ARG A 93 -1.04 21.96 2.77
CA ARG A 93 0.23 21.49 3.38
C ARG A 93 0.10 21.06 4.84
N THR A 94 -1.12 20.73 5.29
CA THR A 94 -1.43 20.30 6.66
C THR A 94 -2.12 18.95 6.60
N THR A 95 -1.61 17.99 7.37
CA THR A 95 -2.19 16.66 7.47
C THR A 95 -3.19 16.59 8.63
N GLU A 96 -4.42 16.24 8.32
CA GLU A 96 -5.45 15.89 9.29
C GLU A 96 -5.14 14.49 9.85
N LEU A 97 -5.09 14.37 11.18
CA LEU A 97 -4.96 13.13 11.93
C LEU A 97 -6.29 12.87 12.65
N ARG A 98 -6.99 11.82 12.26
CA ARG A 98 -8.33 11.52 12.74
C ARG A 98 -8.41 10.14 13.36
N PHE A 99 -9.22 10.04 14.41
CA PHE A 99 -9.44 8.81 15.16
C PHE A 99 -10.92 8.44 15.08
N PHE A 100 -11.20 7.24 14.58
CA PHE A 100 -12.54 6.69 14.46
C PHE A 100 -12.70 5.44 15.30
N THR A 101 -13.90 5.22 15.82
CA THR A 101 -14.29 3.88 16.29
C THR A 101 -14.39 2.91 15.12
N MET A 102 -14.45 1.62 15.41
CA MET A 102 -14.72 0.60 14.38
C MET A 102 -16.09 0.76 13.70
N ALA A 103 -17.03 1.50 14.30
CA ALA A 103 -18.31 1.84 13.68
C ALA A 103 -18.24 3.06 12.74
N GLY A 104 -17.09 3.73 12.63
CA GLY A 104 -16.89 4.91 11.78
C GLY A 104 -17.29 6.23 12.44
N GLU A 105 -17.51 6.25 13.75
CA GLU A 105 -17.74 7.50 14.50
C GLU A 105 -16.40 8.17 14.79
N MET A 106 -16.24 9.44 14.39
CA MET A 106 -15.02 10.21 14.70
C MET A 106 -15.01 10.60 16.17
N LYS A 107 -13.97 10.18 16.90
CA LYS A 107 -13.78 10.52 18.32
C LYS A 107 -12.86 11.71 18.51
N HIS A 108 -11.88 11.88 17.63
CA HIS A 108 -10.89 12.94 17.76
C HIS A 108 -10.31 13.35 16.41
N GLU A 109 -9.93 14.62 16.31
CA GLU A 109 -9.22 15.20 15.18
C GLU A 109 -8.07 16.09 15.68
N SER A 110 -6.95 16.03 14.99
CA SER A 110 -5.79 16.89 15.21
C SER A 110 -5.10 17.14 13.88
N PHE A 111 -4.13 18.06 13.88
CA PHE A 111 -3.44 18.48 12.68
C PHE A 111 -1.93 18.33 12.87
N ILE A 112 -1.27 17.84 11.82
CA ILE A 112 0.18 17.73 11.72
C ILE A 112 0.61 18.68 10.62
N ASP A 113 1.50 19.60 10.95
CA ASP A 113 2.12 20.49 9.98
C ASP A 113 2.96 19.70 8.95
N GLY A 114 2.78 20.00 7.67
CA GLY A 114 3.38 19.31 6.54
C GLY A 114 2.56 18.12 6.01
N LEU A 115 2.95 17.65 4.82
CA LEU A 115 2.33 16.47 4.19
C LEU A 115 3.01 15.19 4.67
N LEU A 116 2.22 14.26 5.20
CA LEU A 116 2.67 12.94 5.63
C LEU A 116 2.93 12.01 4.42
N ILE A 117 3.91 11.12 4.55
CA ILE A 117 4.19 10.03 3.58
C ILE A 117 3.81 8.68 4.19
N SER A 118 4.15 8.44 5.45
CA SER A 118 3.81 7.18 6.15
C SER A 118 3.68 7.41 7.65
N LEU A 119 2.87 6.57 8.28
CA LEU A 119 2.62 6.53 9.71
C LEU A 119 2.67 5.07 10.18
N THR A 120 3.18 4.85 11.39
CA THR A 120 2.98 3.59 12.12
C THR A 120 2.79 3.88 13.60
N ILE A 121 2.12 2.96 14.31
CA ILE A 121 1.82 3.08 15.74
C ILE A 121 2.39 1.86 16.44
N ALA A 122 3.26 2.06 17.43
CA ALA A 122 3.79 0.99 18.25
C ALA A 122 2.75 0.49 19.26
N GLU A 123 2.96 -0.69 19.84
CA GLU A 123 2.03 -1.32 20.80
C GLU A 123 1.76 -0.43 22.04
N ASN A 124 2.77 0.34 22.46
CA ASN A 124 2.64 1.31 23.56
C ASN A 124 1.82 2.56 23.18
N GLY A 125 1.50 2.75 21.90
CA GLY A 125 0.73 3.90 21.39
C GLY A 125 1.59 5.00 20.77
N ASP A 126 2.92 4.89 20.80
CA ASP A 126 3.79 5.89 20.18
C ASP A 126 3.60 5.90 18.66
N MET A 127 3.48 7.11 18.10
CA MET A 127 3.33 7.31 16.66
C MET A 127 4.66 7.71 16.03
N TYR A 128 5.02 7.04 14.94
CA TYR A 128 6.18 7.38 14.13
C TYR A 128 5.73 7.80 12.73
N VAL A 129 6.09 9.03 12.36
CA VAL A 129 5.62 9.69 11.14
C VAL A 129 6.81 10.04 10.26
N SER A 130 6.67 9.81 8.96
CA SER A 130 7.52 10.43 7.93
C SER A 130 6.74 11.48 7.16
N LYS A 131 7.38 12.63 6.90
CA LYS A 131 6.80 13.75 6.16
C LYS A 131 7.56 14.00 4.87
N GLN A 132 6.89 14.65 3.92
CA GLN A 132 7.54 15.18 2.73
C GLN A 132 8.60 16.21 3.15
N PRO A 133 9.83 16.13 2.60
CA PRO A 133 10.85 17.14 2.81
C PRO A 133 10.36 18.53 2.45
N GLU A 134 10.70 19.53 3.28
CA GLU A 134 10.42 20.93 2.99
C GLU A 134 11.72 21.70 2.80
N GLY A 135 11.88 22.31 1.62
CA GLY A 135 13.06 23.10 1.28
C GLY A 135 14.34 22.29 1.00
N PRO A 136 15.40 22.97 0.56
CA PRO A 136 16.63 22.34 0.07
C PRO A 136 17.47 21.64 1.16
N LYS A 137 17.30 22.00 2.43
CA LYS A 137 18.01 21.36 3.56
C LYS A 137 17.41 20.01 3.97
N SER A 138 16.20 19.69 3.51
CA SER A 138 15.49 18.47 3.87
C SER A 138 15.75 17.30 2.90
N VAL A 139 16.59 17.50 1.88
CA VAL A 139 16.79 16.51 0.81
C VAL A 139 17.90 15.53 1.18
N ILE A 140 17.52 14.37 1.73
CA ILE A 140 18.42 13.21 1.79
C ILE A 140 18.34 12.48 0.45
N TYR A 141 19.40 12.56 -0.36
CA TYR A 141 19.48 12.01 -1.71
C TYR A 141 19.68 10.48 -1.79
N LYS A 142 19.66 9.75 -0.66
CA LYS A 142 20.00 8.31 -0.64
C LYS A 142 18.79 7.46 -0.24
N GLN A 143 18.29 6.67 -1.20
CA GLN A 143 17.28 5.63 -0.93
C GLN A 143 17.94 4.51 -0.12
N ARG A 144 17.61 4.45 1.17
CA ARG A 144 18.04 3.40 2.10
C ARG A 144 16.99 3.22 3.17
N MET A 145 16.98 2.04 3.79
CA MET A 145 16.17 1.76 4.97
C MET A 145 16.96 2.12 6.23
N VAL A 146 16.27 2.64 7.24
CA VAL A 146 16.88 3.08 8.49
C VAL A 146 16.11 2.45 9.65
N ILE A 147 16.84 1.88 10.60
CA ILE A 147 16.29 1.35 11.85
C ILE A 147 16.59 2.37 12.93
N ILE A 148 15.55 2.82 13.63
CA ILE A 148 15.64 3.88 14.64
C ILE A 148 15.31 3.27 16.01
N ASP A 149 16.16 3.52 17.00
CA ASP A 149 15.80 3.35 18.39
C ASP A 149 14.87 4.48 18.79
N THR A 150 13.61 4.15 19.00
CA THR A 150 12.60 5.16 19.26
C THR A 150 12.66 5.70 20.70
N LYS A 151 13.19 4.92 21.64
CA LYS A 151 13.41 5.36 23.03
C LYS A 151 14.65 6.24 23.15
N ALA A 152 15.74 5.86 22.48
CA ALA A 152 16.98 6.63 22.49
C ALA A 152 17.01 7.77 21.47
N GLY A 153 16.04 7.83 20.54
CA GLY A 153 15.95 8.85 19.49
C GLY A 153 17.12 8.81 18.49
N LYS A 154 17.71 7.62 18.26
CA LYS A 154 18.94 7.47 17.46
C LYS A 154 18.79 6.42 16.38
N ILE A 155 19.47 6.64 15.25
CA ILE A 155 19.62 5.62 14.20
C ILE A 155 20.47 4.48 14.77
N LYS A 156 19.91 3.26 14.82
CA LYS A 156 20.66 2.04 15.17
C LYS A 156 21.52 1.57 14.01
N SER A 157 20.91 1.50 12.83
CA SER A 157 21.55 0.99 11.62
C SER A 157 20.80 1.44 10.38
N SER A 158 21.39 1.19 9.21
CA SER A 158 20.73 1.35 7.92
C SER A 158 21.10 0.19 7.00
N PHE A 159 20.20 -0.18 6.11
CA PHE A 159 20.39 -1.27 5.16
C PHE A 159 19.76 -0.93 3.80
N SER A 160 20.06 -1.77 2.80
CA SER A 160 19.70 -1.59 1.39
C SER A 160 20.34 -0.37 0.72
N LYS A 161 20.45 -0.45 -0.61
CA LYS A 161 20.74 0.67 -1.51
C LYS A 161 19.62 0.80 -2.55
N ALA A 162 19.68 1.86 -3.35
CA ALA A 162 18.80 2.06 -4.50
C ALA A 162 19.09 1.02 -5.60
N GLY A 163 18.08 0.31 -6.06
CA GLY A 163 18.23 -0.66 -7.15
C GLY A 163 17.08 -1.67 -7.22
N LYS A 164 17.08 -2.51 -8.26
CA LYS A 164 16.06 -3.54 -8.51
C LYS A 164 16.63 -4.97 -8.40
N GLU A 165 17.90 -5.12 -8.06
CA GLU A 165 18.60 -6.41 -8.06
C GLU A 165 18.77 -6.94 -6.64
N GLY A 166 18.56 -8.25 -6.45
CA GLY A 166 18.74 -8.91 -5.16
C GLY A 166 17.99 -8.19 -4.02
N SER A 167 18.74 -7.77 -3.01
CA SER A 167 18.22 -7.06 -1.82
C SER A 167 18.09 -5.54 -1.97
N ASP A 168 18.39 -4.99 -3.15
CA ASP A 168 18.24 -3.55 -3.40
C ASP A 168 16.76 -3.17 -3.39
N ILE A 169 16.46 -1.93 -3.01
CA ILE A 169 15.09 -1.42 -2.90
C ILE A 169 14.90 -0.24 -3.84
N PHE A 170 13.95 -0.36 -4.75
CA PHE A 170 13.60 0.67 -5.73
C PHE A 170 12.34 1.41 -5.31
N PHE A 171 12.50 2.59 -4.68
CA PHE A 171 11.41 3.40 -4.13
C PHE A 171 10.47 2.57 -3.22
N PRO A 172 10.81 2.38 -1.93
CA PRO A 172 9.96 1.62 -1.02
C PRO A 172 8.56 2.24 -0.97
N ARG A 173 7.54 1.39 -1.10
CA ARG A 173 6.12 1.80 -1.07
C ARG A 173 5.50 1.54 0.29
N THR A 174 5.72 0.35 0.84
CA THR A 174 5.15 -0.05 2.13
C THR A 174 6.05 -1.06 2.82
N ILE A 175 6.11 -0.95 4.14
CA ILE A 175 6.75 -1.90 5.04
C ILE A 175 5.72 -2.41 6.04
N ARG A 176 5.73 -3.72 6.32
CA ARG A 176 4.86 -4.38 7.30
C ARG A 176 5.65 -5.38 8.13
N ARG A 177 5.26 -5.53 9.41
CA ARG A 177 5.74 -6.61 10.28
C ARG A 177 5.28 -7.95 9.73
N TYR A 178 6.13 -8.96 9.82
CA TYR A 178 5.86 -10.32 9.37
C TYR A 178 6.56 -11.32 10.32
N GLY A 179 5.85 -11.71 11.38
CA GLY A 179 6.45 -12.38 12.53
C GLY A 179 7.49 -11.48 13.22
N GLU A 180 8.71 -12.01 13.38
CA GLU A 180 9.89 -11.28 13.88
C GLU A 180 10.65 -10.51 12.79
N ASP A 181 10.23 -10.67 11.54
CA ASP A 181 10.83 -10.06 10.36
C ASP A 181 9.96 -8.91 9.83
N VAL A 182 10.41 -8.30 8.73
CA VAL A 182 9.64 -7.30 7.99
C VAL A 182 9.54 -7.68 6.52
N VAL A 183 8.42 -7.31 5.90
CA VAL A 183 8.24 -7.38 4.44
C VAL A 183 8.19 -5.97 3.90
N ILE A 184 8.98 -5.73 2.86
CA ILE A 184 9.03 -4.46 2.15
C ILE A 184 8.56 -4.71 0.72
N MET A 185 7.59 -3.92 0.29
CA MET A 185 7.19 -3.81 -1.10
C MET A 185 7.74 -2.51 -1.67
N ASP A 186 8.40 -2.60 -2.82
CA ASP A 186 8.95 -1.45 -3.53
C ASP A 186 8.21 -1.20 -4.87
N LYS A 187 8.57 -0.15 -5.59
CA LYS A 187 7.90 0.24 -6.83
C LYS A 187 8.16 -0.74 -7.99
N SER A 188 9.08 -1.68 -7.84
CA SER A 188 9.29 -2.76 -8.81
C SER A 188 8.28 -3.90 -8.67
N GLY A 189 7.44 -3.90 -7.63
CA GLY A 189 6.44 -4.95 -7.41
C GLY A 189 6.97 -6.16 -6.62
N ARG A 190 8.22 -6.11 -6.15
CA ARG A 190 8.84 -7.17 -5.35
C ARG A 190 8.47 -7.05 -3.88
N PHE A 191 8.06 -8.17 -3.27
CA PHE A 191 7.86 -8.32 -1.83
C PHE A 191 9.07 -9.01 -1.22
N MET A 192 9.89 -8.26 -0.49
CA MET A 192 11.17 -8.73 0.03
C MET A 192 11.12 -8.86 1.55
N ARG A 193 11.59 -10.00 2.07
CA ARG A 193 11.70 -10.25 3.51
C ARG A 193 13.06 -9.84 4.03
N PHE A 194 13.08 -9.10 5.13
CA PHE A 194 14.29 -8.73 5.86
C PHE A 194 14.14 -9.06 7.34
N THR A 195 15.23 -9.39 8.03
CA THR A 195 15.23 -9.49 9.50
C THR A 195 14.94 -8.13 10.13
N ALA A 196 14.59 -8.11 11.42
CA ALA A 196 14.51 -6.87 12.19
C ALA A 196 15.82 -6.04 12.20
N LYS A 197 16.97 -6.66 11.84
CA LYS A 197 18.27 -5.99 11.70
C LYS A 197 18.56 -5.50 10.27
N GLY A 198 17.70 -5.82 9.30
CA GLY A 198 17.84 -5.42 7.90
C GLY A 198 18.59 -6.40 7.01
N GLU A 199 18.77 -7.65 7.45
CA GLU A 199 19.41 -8.69 6.64
C GLU A 199 18.39 -9.31 5.69
N PHE A 200 18.73 -9.42 4.39
CA PHE A 200 17.81 -9.95 3.38
C PHE A 200 17.63 -11.46 3.54
N LYS A 201 16.37 -11.92 3.57
CA LYS A 201 16.02 -13.35 3.70
C LYS A 201 15.46 -13.95 2.41
N GLY A 202 15.05 -13.13 1.45
CA GLY A 202 14.55 -13.60 0.16
C GLY A 202 13.35 -12.83 -0.36
N LEU A 203 12.97 -13.16 -1.59
CA LEU A 203 11.77 -12.69 -2.26
C LEU A 203 10.58 -13.59 -1.85
N LEU A 204 9.48 -12.97 -1.45
CA LEU A 204 8.24 -13.67 -1.04
C LEU A 204 7.18 -13.65 -2.12
N ALA A 205 7.15 -12.61 -2.96
CA ALA A 205 6.21 -12.51 -4.06
C ALA A 205 6.66 -11.44 -5.07
N GLU A 206 6.13 -11.49 -6.28
CA GLU A 206 6.37 -10.50 -7.32
C GLU A 206 5.10 -10.19 -8.13
N ILE A 207 4.77 -8.91 -8.22
CA ILE A 207 3.72 -8.38 -9.10
C ILE A 207 4.35 -7.46 -10.15
N ASP A 208 3.53 -6.97 -11.08
CA ASP A 208 3.99 -6.00 -12.06
C ASP A 208 4.37 -4.67 -11.38
N ALA A 209 5.46 -4.07 -11.87
CA ALA A 209 5.96 -2.83 -11.34
C ALA A 209 4.90 -1.72 -11.40
N TYR A 210 5.00 -0.75 -10.50
CA TYR A 210 4.16 0.46 -10.43
C TYR A 210 2.69 0.28 -10.04
N LEU A 211 2.15 -0.95 -9.96
CA LEU A 211 0.72 -1.18 -9.68
C LEU A 211 0.32 -1.00 -8.21
N ALA A 212 1.06 -1.60 -7.28
CA ALA A 212 0.69 -1.56 -5.86
C ALA A 212 1.18 -0.28 -5.18
N ASN A 213 0.28 0.37 -4.45
CA ASN A 213 0.56 1.56 -3.66
C ASN A 213 0.84 1.22 -2.19
N GLY A 214 0.15 0.20 -1.66
CA GLY A 214 0.38 -0.31 -0.32
C GLY A 214 -0.25 -1.67 -0.09
N PHE A 215 -0.02 -2.25 1.09
CA PHE A 215 -0.58 -3.56 1.45
C PHE A 215 -0.73 -3.72 2.95
N CYS A 216 -1.52 -4.69 3.38
CA CYS A 216 -1.49 -5.29 4.71
C CYS A 216 -1.26 -6.79 4.59
N ILE A 217 -0.84 -7.42 5.68
CA ILE A 217 -0.62 -8.86 5.74
C ILE A 217 -1.71 -9.48 6.61
N LYS A 218 -2.25 -10.60 6.16
CA LYS A 218 -3.04 -11.53 6.96
C LYS A 218 -2.52 -12.93 6.68
N ASP A 219 -2.19 -13.65 7.74
CA ASP A 219 -1.56 -14.97 7.66
C ASP A 219 -0.31 -14.96 6.76
N ASN A 220 -0.31 -15.75 5.68
CA ASN A 220 0.78 -15.84 4.71
C ASN A 220 0.48 -15.12 3.39
N ALA A 221 -0.41 -14.13 3.39
CA ALA A 221 -0.79 -13.40 2.18
C ALA A 221 -0.82 -11.88 2.41
N ALA A 222 -0.56 -11.14 1.34
CA ALA A 222 -0.68 -9.69 1.32
C ALA A 222 -1.95 -9.28 0.57
N LEU A 223 -2.80 -8.48 1.22
CA LEU A 223 -3.89 -7.77 0.54
C LEU A 223 -3.37 -6.42 0.07
N MET A 224 -3.31 -6.25 -1.25
CA MET A 224 -2.70 -5.10 -1.90
C MET A 224 -3.74 -4.06 -2.28
N ALA A 225 -3.40 -2.79 -2.08
CA ALA A 225 -4.09 -1.63 -2.66
C ALA A 225 -3.45 -1.28 -4.00
N LEU A 226 -4.20 -1.44 -5.08
CA LEU A 226 -3.71 -1.36 -6.46
C LEU A 226 -4.39 -0.23 -7.23
N SER A 227 -3.61 0.43 -8.07
CA SER A 227 -4.08 1.34 -9.12
C SER A 227 -3.34 1.01 -10.40
N GLY A 228 -4.06 0.80 -11.49
CA GLY A 228 -3.46 0.31 -12.72
C GLY A 228 -4.28 0.59 -13.96
N VAL A 229 -3.68 0.29 -15.10
CA VAL A 229 -4.38 0.26 -16.38
C VAL A 229 -4.76 -1.19 -16.67
N VAL A 230 -6.05 -1.44 -16.92
CA VAL A 230 -6.61 -2.77 -17.22
C VAL A 230 -7.48 -2.70 -18.48
N LEU A 231 -7.90 -3.86 -18.98
CA LEU A 231 -8.90 -3.97 -20.05
C LEU A 231 -10.28 -4.22 -19.43
N ASP A 232 -11.29 -3.46 -19.85
CA ASP A 232 -12.69 -3.73 -19.51
C ASP A 232 -13.26 -4.93 -20.31
N GLN A 233 -14.53 -5.26 -20.08
CA GLN A 233 -15.22 -6.37 -20.77
C GLN A 233 -15.31 -6.17 -22.30
N ASP A 234 -15.15 -4.94 -22.80
CA ASP A 234 -15.16 -4.59 -24.21
C ASP A 234 -13.72 -4.47 -24.78
N ASN A 235 -12.70 -4.94 -24.06
CA ASN A 235 -11.27 -4.79 -24.38
C ASN A 235 -10.80 -3.33 -24.51
N ARG A 236 -11.45 -2.39 -23.82
CA ARG A 236 -10.99 -0.99 -23.76
C ARG A 236 -10.06 -0.80 -22.59
N THR A 237 -9.01 -0.02 -22.82
CA THR A 237 -8.06 0.38 -21.78
C THR A 237 -8.72 1.35 -20.81
N ILE A 238 -8.83 0.96 -19.54
CA ILE A 238 -9.36 1.80 -18.46
C ILE A 238 -8.34 1.92 -17.31
N CYS A 239 -8.38 3.03 -16.58
CA CYS A 239 -7.72 3.12 -15.29
C CYS A 239 -8.64 2.55 -14.22
N ASP A 240 -8.09 1.71 -13.36
CA ASP A 240 -8.87 1.04 -12.33
C ASP A 240 -8.13 0.92 -11.00
N ASP A 241 -8.91 0.77 -9.95
CA ASP A 241 -8.51 0.70 -8.56
C ASP A 241 -9.19 -0.52 -7.92
N TRP A 242 -8.41 -1.37 -7.26
CA TRP A 242 -8.92 -2.59 -6.64
C TRP A 242 -8.06 -3.06 -5.48
N LEU A 243 -8.59 -4.05 -4.76
CA LEU A 243 -7.83 -4.86 -3.83
C LEU A 243 -7.65 -6.27 -4.38
N GLU A 244 -6.47 -6.85 -4.23
CA GLU A 244 -6.15 -8.22 -4.66
C GLU A 244 -5.18 -8.88 -3.68
N TRP A 245 -5.33 -10.20 -3.50
CA TRP A 245 -4.45 -10.99 -2.66
C TRP A 245 -3.27 -11.54 -3.45
N ILE A 246 -2.11 -11.62 -2.80
CA ILE A 246 -0.99 -12.45 -3.27
C ILE A 246 -0.42 -13.25 -2.10
N ASN A 247 -0.14 -14.53 -2.33
CA ASN A 247 0.53 -15.36 -1.34
C ASN A 247 2.01 -14.97 -1.23
N LEU A 248 2.55 -15.03 -0.02
CA LEU A 248 3.95 -14.75 0.29
C LEU A 248 4.79 -16.04 0.31
N ASP A 249 4.64 -16.85 -0.73
CA ASP A 249 5.20 -18.21 -0.90
C ASP A 249 6.11 -18.36 -2.13
N GLY A 250 6.50 -17.25 -2.75
CA GLY A 250 7.21 -17.20 -4.03
C GLY A 250 6.29 -16.96 -5.23
N SER A 251 4.99 -16.70 -5.00
CA SER A 251 4.01 -16.34 -6.03
C SER A 251 4.49 -15.20 -6.93
N SER A 252 4.25 -15.35 -8.23
CA SER A 252 4.62 -14.35 -9.23
C SER A 252 3.50 -14.19 -10.25
N TRP A 253 3.03 -12.96 -10.44
CA TRP A 253 2.03 -12.65 -11.47
C TRP A 253 2.54 -12.96 -12.88
N LYS A 254 3.84 -12.78 -13.14
CA LYS A 254 4.45 -13.17 -14.42
C LYS A 254 4.33 -14.68 -14.65
N LYS A 255 4.71 -15.50 -13.67
CA LYS A 255 4.61 -16.97 -13.76
C LYS A 255 3.16 -17.42 -13.95
N GLN A 256 2.23 -16.85 -13.18
CA GLN A 256 0.80 -17.15 -13.30
C GLN A 256 0.26 -16.85 -14.71
N ARG A 257 0.70 -15.75 -15.33
CA ARG A 257 0.32 -15.44 -16.73
C ARG A 257 0.92 -16.43 -17.73
N GLU A 258 2.19 -16.80 -17.56
CA GLU A 258 2.85 -17.79 -18.43
C GLU A 258 2.16 -19.17 -18.34
N GLU A 259 1.80 -19.60 -17.13
CA GLU A 259 1.02 -20.81 -16.87
C GLU A 259 -0.36 -20.74 -17.53
N LYS A 260 -1.10 -19.64 -17.39
CA LYS A 260 -2.40 -19.46 -18.08
C LYS A 260 -2.29 -19.50 -19.60
N LYS A 261 -1.26 -18.85 -20.18
CA LYS A 261 -1.01 -18.85 -21.64
C LYS A 261 -0.72 -20.25 -22.15
N SER A 262 0.10 -21.02 -21.43
CA SER A 262 0.39 -22.43 -21.79
C SER A 262 -0.83 -23.35 -21.63
N ALA A 263 -1.72 -23.06 -20.67
CA ALA A 263 -2.97 -23.80 -20.49
C ALA A 263 -4.05 -23.48 -21.54
N THR A 264 -3.95 -22.34 -22.26
CA THR A 264 -4.93 -21.92 -23.28
C THR A 264 -4.25 -21.55 -24.60
N PRO A 265 -3.71 -22.51 -25.37
CA PRO A 265 -2.88 -22.23 -26.54
C PRO A 265 -3.58 -21.50 -27.71
N ASN A 266 -4.92 -21.43 -27.70
CA ASN A 266 -5.74 -21.00 -28.85
C ASN A 266 -6.60 -19.76 -28.61
N ALA A 267 -6.40 -19.00 -27.53
CA ALA A 267 -7.07 -17.69 -27.38
C ALA A 267 -6.26 -16.62 -28.13
N LYS A 268 -6.57 -16.47 -29.43
CA LYS A 268 -6.21 -15.28 -30.22
C LYS A 268 -7.37 -14.29 -30.21
#